data_AF-A0A5K4FEI9-F1
#
_entry.id   AF-A0A5K4FEI9-F1
#
_cell.length_a   1.000
_cell.length_b   1.000
_cell.length_c   1.000
_cell.angle_alpha   90.00
_cell.angle_beta   90.00
_cell.angle_gamma   90.00
#
_symmetry.space_group_name_H-M   'P 1'
#
loop_
_entity.id
_entity.type
_entity.pdbx_description
1 polymer ?
#
loop_
_entity_poly.entity_id
_entity_poly.type
_entity_poly.pdbx_seq_one_letter_code
_entity_poly.pdbx_strand_id
1 'polypeptide(L)' 'MFDRFTSLLSLIIFLANSEACMRSPASGKIYDFTVTDIDGNEVQLKKYLNKVCIIVNVATE' A
#
# COMPACT_ATOMS: atom_id res chain seq x y z
N MET A 1 29.62 22.96 -19.28
CA MET A 1 29.58 21.82 -20.23
C MET A 1 28.96 20.55 -19.62
N PHE A 2 28.96 20.34 -18.30
CA PHE A 2 28.16 19.28 -17.65
C PHE A 2 26.78 19.80 -17.22
N ASP A 3 25.97 20.24 -18.18
CA ASP A 3 24.60 20.74 -17.93
C ASP A 3 23.56 19.59 -18.04
N ARG A 4 23.85 18.62 -18.91
CA ARG A 4 22.96 17.50 -19.21
C ARG A 4 23.17 16.30 -18.28
N PHE A 5 24.41 16.00 -17.90
CA PHE A 5 24.75 14.82 -17.09
C PHE A 5 24.29 14.93 -15.64
N THR A 6 24.46 16.10 -15.01
CA THR A 6 23.97 16.37 -13.65
C THR A 6 22.44 16.38 -13.60
N SER A 7 21.80 16.99 -14.62
CA SER A 7 20.34 16.95 -14.78
C SER A 7 19.82 15.51 -14.91
N LEU A 8 20.48 14.68 -15.75
CA LEU A 8 20.09 13.28 -15.94
C LEU A 8 20.29 12.45 -14.67
N LEU A 9 21.40 12.67 -13.95
CA LEU A 9 21.67 12.00 -12.68
C LEU A 9 20.66 12.39 -11.59
N SER A 10 20.26 13.67 -11.53
CA SER A 10 19.22 14.14 -10.62
C SER A 10 17.85 13.51 -10.93
N LEU A 11 17.49 13.35 -12.21
CA LEU A 11 16.26 12.67 -12.60
C LEU A 11 16.26 11.19 -12.21
N ILE A 12 17.39 10.49 -12.38
CA ILE A 12 17.53 9.10 -11.96
C ILE A 12 17.34 8.97 -10.44
N ILE A 13 17.94 9.87 -9.64
CA ILE A 13 17.75 9.91 -8.19
C ILE A 13 16.27 10.17 -7.84
N PHE A 14 15.60 11.08 -8.55
CA PHE A 14 14.19 11.38 -8.31
C PHE A 14 13.29 10.17 -8.60
N LEU A 15 13.52 9.46 -9.71
CA LEU A 15 12.76 8.25 -10.04
C LEU A 15 13.05 7.11 -9.05
N ALA A 16 14.28 6.96 -8.57
CA ALA A 16 14.62 5.95 -7.57
C ALA A 16 13.94 6.19 -6.21
N ASN A 17 13.74 7.45 -5.83
CA ASN A 17 12.99 7.82 -4.62
C ASN A 17 11.48 7.88 -4.84
N SER A 18 11.00 7.69 -6.07
CA SER A 18 9.56 7.61 -6.30
C SER A 18 9.06 6.29 -5.73
N GLU A 19 8.46 6.36 -4.54
CA GLU A 19 7.62 5.28 -4.02
C GLU A 19 6.42 5.17 -4.95
N ALA A 20 6.58 4.38 -6.01
CA ALA A 20 5.46 4.01 -6.84
C ALA A 20 4.46 3.28 -5.92
N CYS A 21 3.28 3.86 -5.74
CA CYS A 21 2.14 3.18 -5.14
C CYS A 21 1.86 1.96 -6.03
N MET A 22 2.51 0.83 -5.73
CA MET A 22 2.32 -0.41 -6.45
C MET A 22 0.85 -0.77 -6.29
N ARG A 23 0.11 -0.62 -7.38
CA ARG A 23 -1.26 -1.08 -7.47
C ARG A 23 -1.21 -2.60 -7.50
N SER A 24 -1.27 -3.24 -6.32
CA SER A 24 -1.41 -4.68 -6.22
C SER A 24 -2.55 -5.11 -7.15
N PRO A 25 -2.35 -6.13 -8.00
CA PRO A 25 -3.33 -6.53 -8.99
C PRO A 25 -4.67 -6.75 -8.27
N ALA A 26 -5.73 -6.15 -8.81
CA ALA A 26 -7.06 -6.04 -8.23
C ALA A 26 -7.79 -7.40 -8.04
N SER A 27 -7.05 -8.50 -8.04
CA SER A 27 -7.52 -9.85 -7.71
C SER A 27 -7.43 -10.17 -6.21
N GLY A 28 -6.99 -9.21 -5.38
CA GLY A 28 -6.84 -9.41 -3.95
C GLY A 28 -8.16 -9.81 -3.30
N LYS A 29 -8.23 -11.01 -2.75
CA LYS A 29 -9.30 -11.37 -1.83
C LYS A 29 -9.22 -10.41 -0.63
N ILE A 30 -10.31 -10.26 0.13
CA ILE A 30 -10.27 -9.49 1.38
C ILE A 30 -9.13 -9.96 2.31
N TYR A 31 -8.69 -11.21 2.18
CA TYR A 31 -7.64 -11.83 2.97
C TYR A 31 -6.21 -11.40 2.61
N ASP A 32 -6.02 -10.75 1.46
CA ASP A 32 -4.70 -10.29 0.99
C ASP A 32 -4.35 -8.89 1.53
N PHE A 33 -5.29 -8.24 2.22
CA PHE A 33 -5.06 -6.95 2.83
C PHE A 33 -4.43 -7.09 4.22
N THR A 34 -3.60 -6.11 4.52
CA THR A 34 -3.10 -5.85 5.86
C THR A 34 -3.70 -4.53 6.33
N VAL A 35 -4.33 -4.54 7.51
CA VAL A 35 -5.07 -3.40 8.07
C VAL A 35 -4.55 -3.07 9.46
N THR A 36 -4.71 -1.83 9.89
CA THR A 36 -4.44 -1.44 11.27
C THR A 36 -5.69 -1.64 12.12
N ASP A 37 -5.56 -2.31 13.27
CA ASP A 37 -6.68 -2.42 14.22
C ASP A 37 -6.83 -1.17 15.10
N ILE A 38 -7.85 -1.17 15.97
CA ILE A 38 -8.17 -0.04 16.85
C ILE A 38 -7.06 0.26 17.88
N ASP A 39 -6.16 -0.70 18.13
CA ASP A 39 -5.05 -0.58 19.08
C ASP A 39 -3.75 -0.16 18.36
N GLY A 40 -3.79 0.06 17.04
CA GLY A 40 -2.65 0.45 16.23
C GLY A 40 -1.79 -0.71 15.74
N ASN A 41 -2.21 -1.96 15.91
CA ASN A 41 -1.44 -3.11 15.47
C ASN A 41 -1.69 -3.41 13.99
N GLU A 42 -0.65 -3.85 13.29
CA GLU A 42 -0.76 -4.32 11.93
C GLU A 42 -1.34 -5.75 11.89
N VAL A 43 -2.50 -5.90 11.27
CA VAL A 43 -3.29 -7.13 11.22
C VAL A 43 -3.47 -7.59 9.78
N GLN A 44 -2.90 -8.76 9.46
CA GLN A 44 -3.16 -9.43 8.20
C GLN A 44 -4.57 -10.06 8.21
N LEU A 45 -5.42 -9.71 7.24
CA LEU A 45 -6.77 -10.26 7.14
C LEU A 45 -6.79 -11.76 6.81
N LYS A 46 -5.67 -12.30 6.32
CA LYS A 46 -5.43 -13.75 6.14
C LYS A 46 -5.77 -14.59 7.37
N LYS A 47 -5.65 -14.05 8.59
CA LYS A 47 -6.00 -14.76 9.84
C LYS A 47 -7.49 -15.10 9.96
N TYR A 48 -8.34 -14.51 9.12
CA TYR A 48 -9.78 -14.75 9.06
C TYR A 48 -10.21 -15.64 7.88
N LEU A 49 -9.26 -16.28 7.18
CA LEU A 49 -9.58 -17.30 6.18
C LEU A 49 -10.48 -18.40 6.77
N ASN A 50 -11.44 -18.87 5.97
CA ASN A 50 -12.43 -19.88 6.35
C ASN A 50 -13.35 -19.48 7.53
N LYS A 51 -13.38 -18.19 7.89
CA LYS A 51 -14.32 -17.64 8.87
C LYS A 51 -15.31 -16.71 8.17
N VAL A 52 -16.54 -16.67 8.69
CA VAL A 52 -17.53 -15.69 8.27
C VAL A 52 -17.06 -14.31 8.75
N CYS A 53 -16.91 -13.37 7.83
CA CYS A 53 -16.51 -12.00 8.10
C CYS A 53 -17.66 -11.07 7.71
N ILE A 54 -17.97 -10.08 8.56
CA ILE A 54 -18.92 -9.02 8.25
C ILE A 54 -18.14 -7.74 8.09
N ILE A 55 -18.28 -7.09 6.93
CA ILE A 55 -17.75 -5.75 6.69
C ILE A 55 -18.91 -4.78 6.85
N VAL A 56 -18.82 -3.91 7.84
CA VAL A 56 -19.84 -2.88 8.11
C VAL A 56 -19.26 -1.50 7.87
N ASN A 57 -20.00 -0.67 7.13
CA ASN A 57 -19.77 0.76 7.14
C ASN A 57 -20.39 1.32 8.41
N VAL A 58 -19.58 1.58 9.44
CA VAL A 58 -20.06 2.19 10.69
C VAL A 58 -20.23 3.69 10.44
N ALA A 59 -21.48 4.17 10.44
CA ALA A 59 -21.75 5.59 10.57
C ALA A 59 -21.52 5.98 12.04
N THR A 60 -20.75 7.05 12.29
CA THR A 60 -20.79 7.75 13.58
C THR A 60 -21.71 8.94 13.43
N GLU A 61 -22.49 9.23 14.47
CA GLU A 61 -23.12 10.54 14.66
C GLU A 61 -22.04 11.60 14.95
#